data_AF-A0A3C0WJX5-F1
#
_entry.id   AF-A0A3C0WJX5-F1
#
_cell.length_a   1.000
_cell.length_b   1.000
_cell.length_c   1.000
_cell.angle_alpha   90.00
_cell.angle_beta   90.00
_cell.angle_gamma   90.00
#
_symmetry.space_group_name_H-M   'P 1'
#
loop_
_entity.id
_entity.type
_entity.pdbx_description
1 polymer ?
#
loop_
_entity_poly.entity_id
_entity_poly.type
_entity_poly.pdbx_seq_one_letter_code
_entity_poly.pdbx_strand_id
1 'polypeptide(L)'
;MLAVSQALFLLPSNNLKADELLDRLTRATKKIAVSSHTYTNERDCFSCHHQSLPVYALSMASSVGIQVDESVYQLQDEHTDRFFWDRREELEKGKGVPGGPFTAGYALVQYAVSPFEDPKSIEPLLTYLKKSITVDHWTIRTMRRPPMEGSHFTATALAVAGLRLYQGKIEELPDLKAVKDWLVSAQPQTTEDLAYHLFALHWLQIQTANELFATKGRLRRSEDVSEAVERTIQVLLQNQRSDGGWNQTPLDKDSTLKSDAYSTGQVLTALRVVGRL
;
A
#
# COMPACT_ATOMS: atom_id res chain seq x y z
N MET A 1 26.78 23.06 19.06
CA MET A 1 25.80 23.76 18.20
C MET A 1 24.82 22.69 17.72
N LEU A 2 23.75 22.38 18.46
CA LEU A 2 22.40 23.00 18.37
C LEU A 2 21.92 23.05 16.89
N ALA A 3 20.83 22.43 16.45
CA ALA A 3 19.63 22.02 17.17
C ALA A 3 18.92 20.86 16.43
N VAL A 4 18.54 19.83 17.20
CA VAL A 4 17.43 18.93 16.88
C VAL A 4 16.18 19.61 17.42
N SER A 5 15.41 20.28 16.56
CA SER A 5 14.11 20.88 16.91
C SER A 5 13.02 20.05 16.24
N GLN A 6 12.33 19.21 17.03
CA GLN A 6 11.00 19.50 17.58
C GLN A 6 9.86 19.40 16.55
N ALA A 7 9.23 18.23 16.55
CA ALA A 7 7.79 18.08 16.36
C ALA A 7 7.34 16.87 17.18
N LEU A 8 7.53 16.94 18.51
CA LEU A 8 6.90 16.01 19.44
C LEU A 8 5.52 16.59 19.79
N PHE A 9 4.51 15.82 19.45
CA PHE A 9 3.10 15.94 19.79
C PHE A 9 2.82 16.66 21.12
N LEU A 10 2.04 17.74 21.06
CA LEU A 10 1.24 18.22 22.19
C LEU A 10 0.10 17.21 22.42
N LEU A 11 0.36 16.20 23.26
CA LEU A 11 -0.68 15.41 23.91
C LEU A 11 -0.49 15.51 25.43
N PRO A 12 -1.58 15.62 26.21
CA PRO A 12 -1.50 15.71 27.66
C PRO A 12 -0.92 14.40 28.21
N SER A 13 0.18 14.53 28.94
CA SER A 13 0.79 13.60 29.88
C SER A 13 -0.02 12.33 30.21
N ASN A 14 0.15 11.29 29.38
CA ASN A 14 0.13 9.90 29.81
C ASN A 14 1.49 9.32 29.42
N ASN A 15 2.46 9.47 30.31
CA ASN A 15 3.84 9.02 30.13
C ASN A 15 3.90 7.50 30.09
N LEU A 16 3.54 6.89 28.96
CA LEU A 16 4.05 5.59 28.60
C LEU A 16 5.57 5.73 28.52
N LYS A 17 6.30 5.03 29.40
CA LYS A 17 7.75 4.90 29.24
C LYS A 17 8.02 4.27 27.88
N ALA A 18 9.08 4.71 27.19
CA ALA A 18 9.43 4.21 25.86
C ALA A 18 9.45 2.67 25.80
N ASP A 19 9.95 2.03 26.87
CA ASP A 19 9.98 0.57 27.01
C ASP A 19 8.58 -0.06 27.09
N GLU A 20 7.62 0.59 27.76
CA GLU A 20 6.24 0.10 27.87
C GLU A 20 5.50 0.24 26.53
N LEU A 21 5.77 1.32 25.79
CA LEU A 21 5.24 1.48 24.44
C LEU A 21 5.82 0.41 23.50
N LEU A 22 7.13 0.19 23.54
CA LEU A 22 7.80 -0.81 22.72
C LEU A 22 7.29 -2.23 23.01
N ASP A 23 7.10 -2.57 24.29
CA ASP A 23 6.53 -3.84 24.72
C ASP A 23 5.08 -4.03 24.24
N ARG A 24 4.23 -3.00 24.34
CA ARG A 24 2.85 -3.03 23.82
C ARG A 24 2.81 -3.23 22.30
N LEU A 25 3.65 -2.52 21.57
CA LEU A 25 3.76 -2.66 20.11
C LEU A 25 4.28 -4.05 19.73
N THR A 26 5.30 -4.55 20.42
CA THR A 26 5.85 -5.90 20.20
C THR A 26 4.78 -6.98 20.37
N ARG A 27 3.94 -6.89 21.41
CA ARG A 27 2.82 -7.83 21.58
C ARG A 27 1.78 -7.74 20.47
N ALA A 28 1.47 -6.55 19.97
CA ALA A 28 0.53 -6.38 18.87
C ALA A 28 1.08 -6.99 17.57
N THR A 29 2.34 -6.70 17.26
CA THR A 29 3.08 -7.27 16.13
C THR A 29 3.12 -8.80 16.18
N LYS A 30 3.35 -9.38 17.38
CA LYS A 30 3.30 -10.84 17.57
C LYS A 30 1.92 -11.43 17.25
N LYS A 31 0.82 -10.76 17.60
CA LYS A 31 -0.53 -11.22 17.24
C LYS A 31 -0.77 -11.23 15.73
N ILE A 32 -0.24 -10.23 15.02
CA ILE A 32 -0.31 -10.17 13.55
C ILE A 32 0.45 -11.36 12.94
N ALA A 33 1.68 -11.61 13.41
CA ALA A 33 2.48 -12.74 12.97
C ALA A 33 1.78 -14.10 13.19
N VAL A 34 1.21 -14.33 14.39
CA VAL A 34 0.46 -15.57 14.69
C VAL A 34 -0.74 -15.74 13.76
N SER A 35 -1.52 -14.68 13.53
CA SER A 35 -2.67 -14.73 12.61
C SER A 35 -2.26 -15.08 11.18
N SER A 36 -1.15 -14.52 10.69
CA SER A 36 -0.59 -14.78 9.37
C SER A 36 -0.10 -16.22 9.23
N HIS A 37 0.62 -16.73 10.25
CA HIS A 37 1.08 -18.11 10.30
C HIS A 37 -0.08 -19.11 10.33
N THR A 38 -1.05 -18.93 11.23
CA THR A 38 -2.20 -19.85 11.33
C THR A 38 -2.95 -19.98 10.01
N TYR A 39 -3.08 -18.89 9.25
CA TYR A 39 -3.76 -18.94 7.96
C TYR A 39 -3.11 -19.93 6.98
N THR A 40 -1.77 -19.98 6.93
CA THR A 40 -1.04 -20.90 6.03
C THR A 40 -1.23 -22.38 6.39
N ASN A 41 -1.62 -22.68 7.64
CA ASN A 41 -1.95 -24.05 8.05
C ASN A 41 -3.40 -24.45 7.68
N GLU A 42 -4.28 -23.46 7.54
CA GLU A 42 -5.73 -23.68 7.35
C GLU A 42 -6.18 -23.51 5.89
N ARG A 43 -5.39 -22.81 5.06
CA ARG A 43 -5.77 -22.40 3.71
C ARG A 43 -4.57 -22.40 2.77
N ASP A 44 -4.77 -22.94 1.57
CA ASP A 44 -3.78 -22.93 0.48
C ASP A 44 -3.89 -21.73 -0.47
N CYS A 45 -4.91 -20.88 -0.32
CA CYS A 45 -5.07 -19.70 -1.18
C CYS A 45 -4.29 -18.49 -0.67
N PHE A 46 -3.99 -17.55 -1.56
CA PHE A 46 -3.43 -16.26 -1.19
C PHE A 46 -4.51 -15.33 -0.60
N SER A 47 -4.15 -14.58 0.44
CA SER A 47 -4.98 -13.54 1.04
C SER A 47 -4.20 -12.25 1.29
N CYS A 48 -4.72 -11.13 0.80
CA CYS A 48 -4.18 -9.80 1.10
C CYS A 48 -4.11 -9.55 2.62
N HIS A 49 -5.08 -10.04 3.40
CA HIS A 49 -5.21 -9.76 4.84
C HIS A 49 -4.38 -10.68 5.74
N HIS A 50 -3.95 -11.84 5.23
CA HIS A 50 -3.18 -12.81 6.02
C HIS A 50 -1.77 -13.07 5.48
N GLN A 51 -1.45 -12.66 4.25
CA GLN A 51 -0.10 -12.71 3.67
C GLN A 51 0.48 -11.29 3.55
N SER A 52 0.03 -10.53 2.56
CA SER A 52 0.66 -9.25 2.17
C SER A 52 0.61 -8.18 3.26
N LEU A 53 -0.56 -7.85 3.80
CA LEU A 53 -0.71 -6.81 4.81
C LEU A 53 0.01 -7.12 6.14
N PRO A 54 -0.01 -8.38 6.65
CA PRO A 54 0.85 -8.75 7.77
C PRO A 54 2.33 -8.54 7.48
N VAL A 55 2.86 -9.02 6.36
CA VAL A 55 4.28 -8.82 5.99
C VAL A 55 4.63 -7.34 5.93
N TYR A 56 3.76 -6.52 5.35
CA TYR A 56 3.93 -5.06 5.31
C TYR A 56 3.97 -4.43 6.71
N ALA A 57 3.04 -4.81 7.60
CA ALA A 57 2.99 -4.32 8.97
C ALA A 57 4.22 -4.77 9.79
N LEU A 58 4.65 -6.01 9.62
CA LEU A 58 5.84 -6.57 10.26
C LEU A 58 7.11 -5.88 9.78
N SER A 59 7.25 -5.65 8.47
CA SER A 59 8.40 -4.94 7.88
C SER A 59 8.48 -3.49 8.39
N MET A 60 7.33 -2.80 8.44
CA MET A 60 7.24 -1.47 9.05
C MET A 60 7.63 -1.49 10.54
N ALA A 61 7.14 -2.46 11.31
CA ALA A 61 7.51 -2.61 12.72
C ALA A 61 9.02 -2.82 12.90
N SER A 62 9.62 -3.67 12.06
CA SER A 62 11.08 -3.90 12.04
C SER A 62 11.85 -2.61 11.75
N SER A 63 11.40 -1.81 10.78
CA SER A 63 12.06 -0.54 10.40
C SER A 63 12.11 0.51 11.53
N VAL A 64 11.24 0.39 12.54
CA VAL A 64 11.23 1.26 13.72
C VAL A 64 11.83 0.59 14.96
N GLY A 65 12.50 -0.55 14.79
CA GLY A 65 13.26 -1.25 15.84
C GLY A 65 12.47 -2.27 16.66
N ILE A 66 11.23 -2.60 16.28
CA ILE A 66 10.47 -3.69 16.91
C ILE A 66 11.03 -5.03 16.41
N GLN A 67 11.41 -5.91 17.34
CA GLN A 67 11.90 -7.24 16.99
C GLN A 67 10.77 -8.07 16.36
N VAL A 68 11.03 -8.61 15.18
CA VAL A 68 10.12 -9.47 14.42
C VAL A 68 10.83 -10.78 14.12
N ASP A 69 10.10 -11.89 14.22
CA ASP A 69 10.58 -13.20 13.77
C ASP A 69 10.64 -13.22 12.25
N GLU A 70 11.86 -13.22 11.69
CA GLU A 70 12.09 -13.16 10.25
C GLU A 70 11.58 -14.40 9.50
N SER A 71 11.42 -15.54 10.19
CA SER A 71 10.91 -16.77 9.57
C SER A 71 9.49 -16.60 9.03
N VAL A 72 8.73 -15.64 9.56
CA VAL A 72 7.39 -15.30 9.06
C VAL A 72 7.46 -14.78 7.63
N TYR A 73 8.45 -13.95 7.28
CA TYR A 73 8.56 -13.43 5.93
C TYR A 73 8.79 -14.56 4.92
N GLN A 74 9.74 -15.45 5.22
CA GLN A 74 10.04 -16.60 4.36
C GLN A 74 8.79 -17.47 4.15
N LEU A 75 8.09 -17.81 5.23
CA LEU A 75 6.89 -18.64 5.16
C LEU A 75 5.80 -17.99 4.29
N GLN A 76 5.55 -16.69 4.47
CA GLN A 76 4.54 -15.99 3.69
C GLN A 76 4.96 -15.84 2.22
N ASP A 77 6.24 -15.63 1.93
CA ASP A 77 6.73 -15.52 0.57
C ASP A 77 6.70 -16.85 -0.15
N GLU A 78 7.09 -17.95 0.49
CA GLU A 78 6.97 -19.30 -0.08
C GLU A 78 5.52 -19.70 -0.35
N HIS A 79 4.60 -19.29 0.54
CA HIS A 79 3.16 -19.51 0.35
C HIS A 79 2.62 -18.73 -0.84
N THR A 80 2.93 -17.43 -0.91
CA THR A 80 2.53 -16.57 -2.02
C THR A 80 3.16 -17.03 -3.33
N ASP A 81 4.44 -17.40 -3.32
CA ASP A 81 5.17 -17.82 -4.52
C ASP A 81 4.60 -19.10 -5.10
N ARG A 82 4.37 -20.11 -4.26
CA ARG A 82 3.72 -21.37 -4.66
C ARG A 82 2.35 -21.11 -5.29
N PHE A 83 1.53 -20.30 -4.64
CA PHE A 83 0.17 -19.99 -5.12
C PHE A 83 0.18 -19.40 -6.53
N PHE A 84 1.07 -18.45 -6.82
CA PHE A 84 1.13 -17.80 -8.14
C PHE A 84 1.96 -18.59 -9.16
N TRP A 85 2.99 -19.30 -8.73
CA TRP A 85 3.81 -20.14 -9.59
C TRP A 85 3.01 -21.28 -10.23
N ASP A 86 2.11 -21.89 -9.47
CA ASP A 86 1.18 -22.91 -9.97
C ASP A 86 0.22 -22.36 -11.04
N ARG A 87 0.07 -21.03 -11.12
CA ARG A 87 -0.82 -20.32 -12.05
C ARG A 87 -0.07 -19.60 -13.17
N ARG A 88 1.25 -19.76 -13.28
CA ARG A 88 2.10 -19.00 -14.21
C ARG A 88 1.62 -19.00 -15.66
N GLU A 89 1.12 -20.14 -16.16
CA GLU A 89 0.61 -20.25 -17.54
C GLU A 89 -0.65 -19.40 -17.77
N GLU A 90 -1.49 -19.21 -16.75
CA GLU A 90 -2.66 -18.33 -16.82
C GLU A 90 -2.27 -16.87 -16.60
N LEU A 91 -1.28 -16.60 -15.73
CA LEU A 91 -0.71 -15.26 -15.52
C LEU A 91 -0.12 -14.72 -16.82
N GLU A 92 0.61 -15.56 -17.55
CA GLU A 92 1.13 -15.25 -18.88
C GLU A 92 0.02 -14.92 -19.89
N LYS A 93 -1.24 -15.32 -19.66
CA LYS A 93 -2.40 -14.97 -20.50
C LYS A 93 -3.15 -13.74 -19.99
N GLY A 94 -2.67 -13.07 -18.93
CA GLY A 94 -3.36 -11.98 -18.26
C GLY A 94 -4.58 -12.45 -17.43
N LYS A 95 -4.58 -13.71 -16.99
CA LYS A 95 -5.65 -14.35 -16.21
C LYS A 95 -5.08 -15.00 -14.95
N GLY A 96 -5.89 -15.76 -14.22
CA GLY A 96 -5.41 -16.62 -13.13
C GLY A 96 -5.20 -15.93 -11.79
N VAL A 97 -5.40 -14.61 -11.66
CA VAL A 97 -5.35 -13.90 -10.38
C VAL A 97 -6.76 -13.70 -9.80
N PRO A 98 -7.13 -14.39 -8.70
CA PRO A 98 -8.39 -14.11 -8.01
C PRO A 98 -8.39 -12.69 -7.44
N GLY A 99 -9.51 -11.98 -7.55
CA GLY A 99 -9.60 -10.56 -7.19
C GLY A 99 -9.03 -9.62 -8.25
N GLY A 100 -8.09 -10.08 -9.07
CA GLY A 100 -7.55 -9.33 -10.20
C GLY A 100 -6.33 -8.49 -9.85
N PRO A 101 -6.14 -7.30 -10.46
CA PRO A 101 -4.88 -6.57 -10.40
C PRO A 101 -4.41 -6.14 -9.01
N PHE A 102 -5.32 -5.82 -8.09
CA PHE A 102 -4.91 -5.46 -6.73
C PHE A 102 -4.24 -6.64 -6.01
N THR A 103 -4.71 -7.87 -6.20
CA THR A 103 -4.13 -9.07 -5.60
C THR A 103 -2.69 -9.29 -6.09
N ALA A 104 -2.47 -9.12 -7.40
CA ALA A 104 -1.13 -9.19 -7.97
C ALA A 104 -0.22 -8.09 -7.41
N GLY A 105 -0.74 -6.86 -7.30
CA GLY A 105 -0.01 -5.74 -6.71
C GLY A 105 0.33 -5.97 -5.23
N TYR A 106 -0.58 -6.50 -4.43
CA TYR A 106 -0.32 -6.86 -3.02
C TYR A 106 0.79 -7.91 -2.88
N ALA A 107 0.79 -8.93 -3.75
CA ALA A 107 1.85 -9.94 -3.76
C ALA A 107 3.22 -9.33 -4.11
N LEU A 108 3.29 -8.47 -5.12
CA LEU A 108 4.54 -7.79 -5.50
C LEU A 108 5.06 -6.87 -4.38
N VAL A 109 4.16 -6.10 -3.74
CA VAL A 109 4.53 -5.24 -2.61
C VAL A 109 4.98 -6.06 -1.40
N GLN A 110 4.34 -7.21 -1.13
CA GLN A 110 4.78 -8.15 -0.08
C GLN A 110 6.25 -8.54 -0.31
N TYR A 111 6.57 -9.03 -1.50
CA TYR A 111 7.92 -9.46 -1.84
C TYR A 111 8.94 -8.31 -1.72
N ALA A 112 8.52 -7.07 -2.01
CA ALA A 112 9.45 -5.96 -2.00
C ALA A 112 9.86 -5.54 -0.59
N VAL A 113 8.95 -5.70 0.37
CA VAL A 113 9.16 -5.31 1.77
C VAL A 113 9.67 -6.47 2.64
N SER A 114 9.73 -7.66 2.05
CA SER A 114 10.36 -8.85 2.65
C SER A 114 11.88 -8.78 2.48
N PRO A 115 12.68 -9.26 3.46
CA PRO A 115 14.12 -9.39 3.32
C PRO A 115 14.55 -10.54 2.39
N PHE A 116 13.62 -11.43 1.99
CA PHE A 116 13.93 -12.56 1.12
C PHE A 116 13.84 -12.15 -0.36
N GLU A 117 14.90 -12.45 -1.11
CA GLU A 117 15.01 -12.04 -2.51
C GLU A 117 14.51 -13.12 -3.49
N ASP A 118 13.98 -12.64 -4.61
CA ASP A 118 13.76 -13.37 -5.87
C ASP A 118 12.71 -14.52 -5.94
N PRO A 119 11.47 -14.32 -5.44
CA PRO A 119 10.34 -15.20 -5.75
C PRO A 119 10.15 -15.41 -7.27
N LYS A 120 9.93 -16.67 -7.67
CA LYS A 120 9.80 -17.06 -9.09
C LYS A 120 8.57 -16.46 -9.76
N SER A 121 7.55 -16.14 -8.97
CA SER A 121 6.27 -15.58 -9.43
C SER A 121 6.33 -14.09 -9.76
N ILE A 122 7.43 -13.37 -9.50
CA ILE A 122 7.55 -11.93 -9.83
C ILE A 122 7.30 -11.69 -11.32
N GLU A 123 8.05 -12.35 -12.21
CA GLU A 123 7.91 -12.13 -13.67
C GLU A 123 6.53 -12.51 -14.20
N PRO A 124 5.94 -13.67 -13.83
CA PRO A 124 4.54 -13.98 -14.15
C PRO A 124 3.54 -12.93 -13.67
N LEU A 125 3.69 -12.39 -12.45
CA LEU A 125 2.81 -11.36 -11.90
C LEU A 125 2.92 -10.03 -12.66
N LEU A 126 4.15 -9.61 -13.00
CA LEU A 126 4.37 -8.41 -13.82
C LEU A 126 3.80 -8.58 -15.23
N THR A 127 3.97 -9.76 -15.83
CA THR A 127 3.38 -10.11 -17.13
C THR A 127 1.85 -10.07 -17.08
N TYR A 128 1.27 -10.60 -16.01
CA TYR A 128 -0.16 -10.48 -15.76
C TYR A 128 -0.61 -9.02 -15.72
N LEU A 129 0.07 -8.16 -14.95
CA LEU A 129 -0.27 -6.73 -14.86
C LEU A 129 -0.16 -6.03 -16.21
N LYS A 130 0.90 -6.31 -16.99
CA LYS A 130 1.07 -5.80 -18.36
C LYS A 130 -0.12 -6.16 -19.25
N LYS A 131 -0.63 -7.39 -19.14
CA LYS A 131 -1.75 -7.88 -19.97
C LYS A 131 -3.14 -7.50 -19.44
N SER A 132 -3.26 -7.24 -18.15
CA SER A 132 -4.55 -6.94 -17.50
C SER A 132 -4.89 -5.46 -17.46
N ILE A 133 -3.95 -4.56 -17.79
CA ILE A 133 -4.23 -3.13 -17.92
C ILE A 133 -5.28 -2.93 -19.02
N THR A 134 -6.22 -1.99 -18.82
CA THR A 134 -7.24 -1.70 -19.84
C THR A 134 -6.68 -0.76 -20.90
N VAL A 135 -6.69 0.54 -20.63
CA VAL A 135 -6.17 1.59 -21.51
C VAL A 135 -5.11 2.37 -20.77
N ASP A 136 -5.45 2.87 -19.59
CA ASP A 136 -4.67 3.82 -18.80
C ASP A 136 -4.64 3.45 -17.32
N HIS A 137 -5.43 2.49 -16.85
CA HIS A 137 -5.45 2.08 -15.45
C HIS A 137 -5.90 0.62 -15.29
N TRP A 138 -5.80 0.09 -14.08
CA TRP A 138 -6.27 -1.26 -13.76
C TRP A 138 -7.67 -1.21 -13.19
N THR A 139 -8.61 -1.90 -13.86
CA THR A 139 -10.01 -1.95 -13.44
C THR A 139 -10.26 -3.14 -12.53
N ILE A 140 -11.18 -2.97 -11.57
CA ILE A 140 -11.70 -4.05 -10.73
C ILE A 140 -13.08 -4.41 -11.27
N ARG A 141 -13.25 -5.66 -11.74
CA ARG A 141 -14.44 -6.05 -12.52
C ARG A 141 -15.54 -6.72 -11.69
N THR A 142 -15.22 -7.29 -10.52
CA THR A 142 -16.12 -8.29 -9.93
C THR A 142 -16.48 -8.09 -8.46
N MET A 143 -15.70 -7.35 -7.66
CA MET A 143 -16.05 -7.11 -6.24
C MET A 143 -15.47 -5.77 -5.78
N ARG A 144 -16.35 -4.78 -5.57
CA ARG A 144 -16.03 -3.61 -4.72
C ARG A 144 -16.27 -4.03 -3.29
N ARG A 145 -15.28 -3.91 -2.40
CA ARG A 145 -15.36 -4.43 -1.02
C ARG A 145 -15.18 -3.34 0.04
N PRO A 146 -15.87 -2.19 -0.07
CA PRO A 146 -15.67 -1.09 0.87
C PRO A 146 -15.74 -1.59 2.33
N PRO A 147 -14.81 -1.14 3.19
CA PRO A 147 -13.96 0.03 2.98
C PRO A 147 -12.59 -0.24 2.32
N MET A 148 -12.31 -1.48 1.92
CA MET A 148 -11.07 -1.86 1.23
C MET A 148 -11.34 -2.26 -0.22
N GLU A 149 -10.47 -1.91 -1.15
CA GLU A 149 -10.60 -2.35 -2.55
C GLU A 149 -11.95 -1.87 -3.16
N GLY A 150 -12.36 -0.64 -2.80
CA GLY A 150 -13.61 -0.05 -3.26
C GLY A 150 -13.55 0.47 -4.71
N SER A 151 -12.36 0.71 -5.24
CA SER A 151 -12.18 1.39 -6.53
C SER A 151 -10.94 0.95 -7.32
N HIS A 152 -10.82 1.52 -8.51
CA HIS A 152 -9.69 1.31 -9.43
C HIS A 152 -8.39 1.95 -8.93
N PHE A 153 -8.45 2.89 -7.98
CA PHE A 153 -7.27 3.56 -7.44
C PHE A 153 -6.36 2.60 -6.70
N THR A 154 -6.92 1.72 -5.86
CA THR A 154 -6.15 0.70 -5.12
C THR A 154 -5.41 -0.24 -6.06
N ALA A 155 -6.13 -0.78 -7.06
CA ALA A 155 -5.56 -1.66 -8.07
C ALA A 155 -4.45 -0.97 -8.89
N THR A 156 -4.68 0.27 -9.29
CA THR A 156 -3.73 1.04 -10.09
C THR A 156 -2.49 1.42 -9.29
N ALA A 157 -2.65 1.87 -8.04
CA ALA A 157 -1.54 2.21 -7.17
C ALA A 157 -0.61 1.00 -6.94
N LEU A 158 -1.18 -0.14 -6.55
CA LEU A 158 -0.39 -1.35 -6.27
C LEU A 158 0.28 -1.91 -7.53
N ALA A 159 -0.40 -1.86 -8.68
CA ALA A 159 0.19 -2.25 -9.96
C ALA A 159 1.37 -1.36 -10.34
N VAL A 160 1.22 -0.03 -10.20
CA VAL A 160 2.31 0.93 -10.43
C VAL A 160 3.48 0.66 -9.49
N ALA A 161 3.23 0.42 -8.20
CA ALA A 161 4.27 0.08 -7.25
C ALA A 161 5.04 -1.17 -7.67
N GLY A 162 4.35 -2.27 -7.98
CA GLY A 162 4.98 -3.51 -8.43
C GLY A 162 5.83 -3.32 -9.69
N LEU A 163 5.29 -2.65 -10.71
CA LEU A 163 6.03 -2.39 -11.97
C LEU A 163 7.27 -1.53 -11.78
N ARG A 164 7.25 -0.61 -10.80
CA ARG A 164 8.36 0.28 -10.48
C ARG A 164 9.44 -0.39 -9.64
N LEU A 165 9.05 -1.15 -8.64
CA LEU A 165 9.97 -1.88 -7.76
C LEU A 165 10.75 -2.96 -8.49
N TYR A 166 10.13 -3.61 -9.48
CA TYR A 166 10.73 -4.69 -10.26
C TYR A 166 11.01 -4.30 -11.71
N GLN A 167 11.29 -3.02 -11.94
CA GLN A 167 11.65 -2.53 -13.27
C GLN A 167 12.86 -3.33 -13.81
N GLY A 168 12.74 -3.81 -15.05
CA GLY A 168 13.78 -4.61 -15.71
C GLY A 168 13.62 -6.12 -15.55
N LYS A 169 12.68 -6.62 -14.74
CA LYS A 169 12.33 -8.05 -14.68
C LYS A 169 11.45 -8.52 -15.85
N ILE A 170 10.87 -7.60 -16.62
CA ILE A 170 10.19 -7.91 -17.88
C ILE A 170 10.71 -6.98 -18.98
N GLU A 171 10.75 -7.47 -20.23
CA GLU A 171 11.33 -6.76 -21.37
C GLU A 171 10.65 -5.41 -21.68
N GLU A 172 9.33 -5.34 -21.48
CA GLU A 172 8.53 -4.16 -21.81
C GLU A 172 7.46 -3.90 -20.74
N LEU A 173 7.48 -2.70 -20.17
CA LEU A 173 6.44 -2.22 -19.26
C LEU A 173 5.20 -1.76 -20.05
N PRO A 174 4.00 -1.76 -19.42
CA PRO A 174 2.84 -1.07 -19.99
C PRO A 174 3.10 0.45 -20.06
N ASP A 175 2.26 1.17 -20.81
CA ASP A 175 2.39 2.63 -20.97
C ASP A 175 2.10 3.37 -19.65
N LEU A 176 3.13 3.53 -18.82
CA LEU A 176 3.06 4.27 -17.57
C LEU A 176 2.82 5.78 -17.78
N LYS A 177 3.00 6.29 -19.00
CA LYS A 177 2.64 7.68 -19.32
C LYS A 177 1.12 7.84 -19.36
N ALA A 178 0.41 6.92 -20.03
CA ALA A 178 -1.06 6.90 -20.00
C ALA A 178 -1.60 6.77 -18.57
N VAL A 179 -0.96 5.93 -17.74
CA VAL A 179 -1.31 5.81 -16.30
C VAL A 179 -1.09 7.11 -15.55
N LYS A 180 0.02 7.80 -15.78
CA LYS A 180 0.28 9.12 -15.20
C LYS A 180 -0.78 10.14 -15.63
N ASP A 181 -1.11 10.19 -16.92
CA ASP A 181 -2.09 11.14 -17.46
C ASP A 181 -3.50 10.89 -16.90
N TRP A 182 -3.89 9.62 -16.72
CA TRP A 182 -5.10 9.25 -15.97
C TRP A 182 -5.04 9.72 -14.52
N LEU A 183 -3.95 9.43 -13.80
CA LEU A 183 -3.80 9.84 -12.40
C LEU A 183 -3.87 11.36 -12.23
N VAL A 184 -3.28 12.15 -13.11
CA VAL A 184 -3.29 13.62 -13.02
C VAL A 184 -4.71 14.19 -13.20
N SER A 185 -5.53 13.57 -14.05
CA SER A 185 -6.89 14.02 -14.40
C SER A 185 -8.00 13.34 -13.59
N ALA A 186 -7.69 12.27 -12.86
CA ALA A 186 -8.65 11.48 -12.10
C ALA A 186 -9.30 12.28 -10.96
N GLN A 187 -10.56 11.93 -10.66
CA GLN A 187 -11.37 12.56 -9.61
C GLN A 187 -11.72 11.51 -8.53
N PRO A 188 -10.85 11.30 -7.53
CA PRO A 188 -11.12 10.38 -6.42
C PRO A 188 -12.39 10.79 -5.64
N GLN A 189 -13.22 9.82 -5.26
CA GLN A 189 -14.53 10.08 -4.64
C GLN A 189 -14.61 9.71 -3.16
N THR A 190 -13.87 8.67 -2.76
CA THR A 190 -13.83 8.18 -1.37
C THR A 190 -12.52 8.57 -0.67
N THR A 191 -12.47 8.46 0.66
CA THR A 191 -11.20 8.63 1.39
C THR A 191 -10.16 7.60 0.96
N GLU A 192 -10.58 6.38 0.66
CA GLU A 192 -9.70 5.34 0.11
C GLU A 192 -9.15 5.78 -1.25
N ASP A 193 -9.99 6.31 -2.15
CA ASP A 193 -9.56 6.80 -3.46
C ASP A 193 -8.54 7.91 -3.30
N LEU A 194 -8.79 8.88 -2.41
CA LEU A 194 -7.89 10.00 -2.15
C LEU A 194 -6.52 9.51 -1.63
N ALA A 195 -6.53 8.54 -0.70
CA ALA A 195 -5.30 7.95 -0.17
C ALA A 195 -4.51 7.19 -1.24
N TYR A 196 -5.17 6.29 -1.98
CA TYR A 196 -4.51 5.52 -3.05
C TYR A 196 -4.14 6.35 -4.27
N HIS A 197 -4.83 7.46 -4.52
CA HIS A 197 -4.41 8.45 -5.51
C HIS A 197 -3.08 9.10 -5.13
N LEU A 198 -2.90 9.50 -3.86
CA LEU A 198 -1.61 10.00 -3.37
C LEU A 198 -0.53 8.92 -3.44
N PHE A 199 -0.84 7.68 -3.05
CA PHE A 199 0.10 6.56 -3.17
C PHE A 199 0.53 6.34 -4.62
N ALA A 200 -0.41 6.27 -5.56
CA ALA A 200 -0.10 6.08 -6.98
C ALA A 200 0.77 7.22 -7.53
N LEU A 201 0.41 8.48 -7.25
CA LEU A 201 1.18 9.65 -7.70
C LEU A 201 2.62 9.65 -7.16
N HIS A 202 2.84 9.14 -5.95
CA HIS A 202 4.16 8.97 -5.35
C HIS A 202 4.91 7.76 -5.94
N TRP A 203 4.25 6.60 -6.00
CA TRP A 203 4.80 5.34 -6.48
C TRP A 203 5.11 5.34 -7.97
N LEU A 204 4.63 6.32 -8.74
CA LEU A 204 5.06 6.54 -10.13
C LEU A 204 6.57 6.73 -10.30
N GLN A 205 7.34 6.99 -9.24
CA GLN A 205 8.78 7.31 -9.33
C GLN A 205 9.66 6.52 -8.37
N ILE A 206 9.09 5.59 -7.60
CA ILE A 206 9.89 4.77 -6.68
C ILE A 206 10.80 3.82 -7.45
N GLN A 207 11.93 3.49 -6.84
CA GLN A 207 12.91 2.53 -7.37
C GLN A 207 13.24 1.45 -6.34
N THR A 208 12.96 1.72 -5.06
CA THR A 208 13.31 0.84 -3.94
C THR A 208 12.13 0.68 -2.99
N ALA A 209 12.08 -0.45 -2.29
CA ALA A 209 11.01 -0.74 -1.32
C ALA A 209 10.96 0.29 -0.18
N ASN A 210 12.09 0.85 0.22
CA ASN A 210 12.13 1.91 1.24
C ASN A 210 11.31 3.15 0.84
N GLU A 211 11.17 3.41 -0.46
CA GLU A 211 10.43 4.56 -0.97
C GLU A 211 8.91 4.36 -0.95
N LEU A 212 8.43 3.13 -0.76
CA LEU A 212 7.01 2.86 -0.49
C LEU A 212 6.52 3.58 0.77
N PHE A 213 7.43 3.73 1.75
CA PHE A 213 7.15 4.28 3.07
C PHE A 213 7.73 5.69 3.26
N ALA A 214 8.43 6.25 2.27
CA ALA A 214 9.49 7.22 2.50
C ALA A 214 9.07 8.55 3.15
N THR A 215 10.02 9.05 3.94
CA THR A 215 9.88 10.18 4.87
C THR A 215 11.08 11.14 4.84
N LYS A 216 12.05 10.86 3.96
CA LYS A 216 13.24 11.70 3.71
C LYS A 216 13.52 11.69 2.21
N GLY A 217 13.71 12.88 1.64
CA GLY A 217 13.88 13.08 0.19
C GLY A 217 12.53 13.15 -0.51
N ARG A 218 12.17 14.31 -1.09
CA ARG A 218 11.01 14.39 -1.98
C ARG A 218 11.43 13.82 -3.33
N LEU A 219 10.72 12.79 -3.82
CA LEU A 219 10.85 12.35 -5.21
C LEU A 219 10.58 13.54 -6.13
N ARG A 220 11.40 13.68 -7.18
CA ARG A 220 11.30 14.80 -8.14
C ARG A 220 10.13 14.58 -9.08
N ARG A 221 8.96 15.08 -8.68
CA ARG A 221 7.74 15.04 -9.48
C ARG A 221 7.78 16.06 -10.61
N SER A 222 7.13 15.72 -11.72
CA SER A 222 6.76 16.70 -12.73
C SER A 222 5.73 17.69 -12.16
N GLU A 223 5.55 18.82 -12.83
CA GLU A 223 4.68 19.91 -12.38
C GLU A 223 3.22 19.44 -12.27
N ASP A 224 2.71 18.78 -13.30
CA ASP A 224 1.36 18.19 -13.35
C ASP A 224 1.08 17.20 -12.20
N VAL A 225 2.05 16.32 -11.89
CA VAL A 225 1.95 15.37 -10.77
C VAL A 225 2.01 16.11 -9.43
N SER A 226 2.83 17.16 -9.32
CA SER A 226 2.92 17.98 -8.10
C SER A 226 1.61 18.72 -7.82
N GLU A 227 0.98 19.28 -8.87
CA GLU A 227 -0.34 19.91 -8.78
C GLU A 227 -1.42 18.91 -8.38
N ALA A 228 -1.42 17.71 -8.96
CA ALA A 228 -2.38 16.66 -8.60
C ALA A 228 -2.21 16.23 -7.13
N VAL A 229 -0.97 16.03 -6.66
CA VAL A 229 -0.68 15.73 -5.25
C VAL A 229 -1.20 16.84 -4.33
N GLU A 230 -0.91 18.09 -4.63
CA GLU A 230 -1.33 19.22 -3.79
C GLU A 230 -2.85 19.35 -3.77
N ARG A 231 -3.52 19.22 -4.92
CA ARG A 231 -4.98 19.21 -5.01
C ARG A 231 -5.61 18.13 -4.13
N THR A 232 -5.09 16.91 -4.20
CA THR A 232 -5.60 15.79 -3.39
C THR A 232 -5.35 16.00 -1.90
N ILE A 233 -4.20 16.55 -1.51
CA ILE A 233 -3.93 16.95 -0.11
C ILE A 233 -4.95 18.00 0.35
N GLN A 234 -5.20 19.04 -0.44
CA GLN A 234 -6.17 20.08 -0.08
C GLN A 234 -7.57 19.52 0.13
N VAL A 235 -8.01 18.59 -0.73
CA VAL A 235 -9.29 17.88 -0.54
C VAL A 235 -9.29 17.11 0.77
N LEU A 236 -8.23 16.36 1.09
CA LEU A 236 -8.14 15.64 2.37
C LEU A 236 -8.22 16.58 3.57
N LEU A 237 -7.46 17.68 3.56
CA LEU A 237 -7.44 18.65 4.66
C LEU A 237 -8.80 19.34 4.85
N GLN A 238 -9.48 19.69 3.76
CA GLN A 238 -10.83 20.29 3.81
C GLN A 238 -11.89 19.32 4.35
N ASN A 239 -11.66 18.02 4.25
CA ASN A 239 -12.57 16.98 4.72
C ASN A 239 -12.18 16.40 6.09
N GLN A 240 -11.17 16.96 6.77
CA GLN A 240 -10.87 16.58 8.15
C GLN A 240 -12.01 17.03 9.07
N ARG A 241 -12.53 16.10 9.87
CA ARG A 241 -13.62 16.40 10.80
C ARG A 241 -13.10 17.12 12.05
N SER A 242 -14.01 17.71 12.83
CA SER A 242 -13.68 18.44 14.06
C SER A 242 -13.03 17.58 15.15
N ASP A 243 -13.19 16.25 15.09
CA ASP A 243 -12.50 15.29 15.95
C ASP A 243 -11.07 14.94 15.47
N GLY A 244 -10.62 15.54 14.37
CA GLY A 244 -9.32 15.32 13.76
C GLY A 244 -9.24 14.10 12.84
N GLY A 245 -10.31 13.32 12.70
CA GLY A 245 -10.34 12.12 11.85
C GLY A 245 -11.00 12.33 10.48
N TRP A 246 -11.08 11.22 9.74
CA TRP A 246 -11.77 11.11 8.46
C TRP A 246 -12.75 9.94 8.48
N ASN A 247 -13.82 10.05 7.69
CA ASN A 247 -14.75 8.95 7.41
C ASN A 247 -14.49 8.39 6.00
N GLN A 248 -15.19 7.34 5.60
CA GLN A 248 -14.99 6.67 4.30
C GLN A 248 -15.51 7.48 3.10
N THR A 249 -16.58 8.26 3.28
CA THR A 249 -17.28 8.99 2.21
C THR A 249 -17.22 10.50 2.48
N PRO A 250 -16.04 11.13 2.36
CA PRO A 250 -15.84 12.52 2.75
C PRO A 250 -16.60 13.48 1.82
N LEU A 251 -16.77 13.10 0.55
CA LEU A 251 -17.44 13.93 -0.47
C LEU A 251 -18.96 13.74 -0.51
N ASP A 252 -19.50 12.85 0.31
CA ASP A 252 -20.95 12.74 0.50
C ASP A 252 -21.40 13.79 1.53
N LYS A 253 -21.95 14.90 1.02
CA LYS A 253 -22.39 16.05 1.84
C LYS A 253 -23.53 15.70 2.80
N ASP A 254 -24.26 14.62 2.54
CA ASP A 254 -25.35 14.12 3.38
C ASP A 254 -24.85 13.07 4.39
N SER A 255 -23.55 12.74 4.37
CA SER A 255 -22.97 11.74 5.24
C SER A 255 -22.93 12.20 6.69
N THR A 256 -23.75 11.53 7.51
CA THR A 256 -23.74 11.64 8.98
C THR A 256 -22.67 10.77 9.64
N LEU A 257 -21.84 10.10 8.84
CA LEU A 257 -20.81 9.18 9.33
C LEU A 257 -19.74 9.93 10.13
N LYS A 258 -19.46 9.41 11.33
CA LYS A 258 -18.34 9.85 12.17
C LYS A 258 -17.02 9.41 11.56
N SER A 259 -15.93 10.01 12.03
CA SER A 259 -14.59 9.54 11.72
C SER A 259 -14.41 8.08 12.14
N ASP A 260 -13.65 7.34 11.36
CA ASP A 260 -13.27 5.96 11.67
C ASP A 260 -11.76 5.77 11.62
N ALA A 261 -11.27 4.78 12.35
CA ALA A 261 -9.84 4.53 12.50
C ALA A 261 -9.18 4.08 11.18
N TYR A 262 -9.93 3.42 10.30
CA TYR A 262 -9.41 2.91 9.04
C TYR A 262 -9.13 4.07 8.07
N SER A 263 -10.13 4.91 7.79
CA SER A 263 -9.96 6.09 6.94
C SER A 263 -8.95 7.07 7.51
N THR A 264 -8.99 7.32 8.83
CA THR A 264 -8.01 8.20 9.49
C THR A 264 -6.57 7.67 9.35
N GLY A 265 -6.35 6.36 9.57
CA GLY A 265 -5.03 5.75 9.42
C GLY A 265 -4.50 5.79 7.99
N GLN A 266 -5.37 5.58 6.99
CA GLN A 266 -4.99 5.68 5.58
C GLN A 266 -4.55 7.09 5.20
N VAL A 267 -5.29 8.12 5.62
CA VAL A 267 -4.95 9.52 5.31
C VAL A 267 -3.62 9.91 5.94
N LEU A 268 -3.41 9.59 7.21
CA LEU A 268 -2.14 9.87 7.89
C LEU A 268 -0.96 9.18 7.19
N THR A 269 -1.14 7.93 6.76
CA THR A 269 -0.11 7.18 6.00
C THR A 269 0.15 7.82 4.63
N ALA A 270 -0.90 8.20 3.90
CA ALA A 270 -0.77 8.85 2.60
C ALA A 270 -0.02 10.18 2.69
N LEU A 271 -0.38 11.03 3.66
CA LEU A 271 0.30 12.31 3.91
C LEU A 271 1.77 12.11 4.29
N ARG A 272 2.07 11.08 5.09
CA ARG A 272 3.43 10.70 5.47
C ARG A 272 4.26 10.32 4.24
N VAL A 273 3.75 9.42 3.40
CA VAL A 273 4.42 8.92 2.18
C VAL A 273 4.74 10.05 1.19
N VAL A 274 3.85 11.05 1.05
CA VAL A 274 4.12 12.19 0.16
C VAL A 274 4.97 13.30 0.80
N GLY A 275 5.43 13.10 2.04
CA GLY A 275 6.32 14.02 2.76
C GLY A 275 5.62 15.28 3.29
N ARG A 276 4.39 15.12 3.81
CA ARG A 276 3.59 16.17 4.47
C ARG A 276 3.40 15.94 5.98
N LEU A 277 3.88 14.81 6.49
CA LEU A 277 4.07 14.48 7.91
C LEU A 277 5.49 13.92 8.06
#